data_AF-A0A1T5GEV3-F1
#
_entry.id   AF-A0A1T5GEV3-F1
#
_cell.length_a   1.000
_cell.length_b   1.000
_cell.length_c   1.000
_cell.angle_alpha   90.00
_cell.angle_beta   90.00
_cell.angle_gamma   90.00
#
_symmetry.space_group_name_H-M   'P 1'
#
loop_
_entity.id
_entity.type
_entity.pdbx_description
1 polymer ?
#
loop_
_entity_poly.entity_id
_entity_poly.type
_entity_poly.pdbx_seq_one_letter_code
_entity_poly.pdbx_strand_id
1 'polypeptide(L)'
;MNNRDMALAITSVLRTGEALPVPLRALIAAILICERGGAPSRLGMSKVGGFSYGSSQKHYADFLTSLVEDLPAAVADMTSNTTDPVLAANLLSDLQERDSTIRDLRSELAVLSQRHEHLRRYALAMHERIRAIDAQAAVESGKKVSPLHPLL
;
A
#
# COMPACT_ATOMS: atom_id res chain seq x y z
N MET A 1 -1.80 -12.70 -25.76
CA MET A 1 -2.61 -12.70 -24.53
C MET A 1 -2.13 -11.52 -23.70
N ASN A 2 -3.00 -10.56 -23.37
CA ASN A 2 -2.58 -9.35 -22.65
C ASN A 2 -2.40 -9.67 -21.15
N ASN A 3 -1.54 -8.93 -20.44
CA ASN A 3 -1.30 -9.11 -18.99
C ASN A 3 -2.60 -9.03 -18.18
N ARG A 4 -3.54 -8.20 -18.64
CA ARG A 4 -4.88 -8.07 -18.06
C ARG A 4 -5.72 -9.35 -18.19
N ASP A 5 -5.63 -10.02 -19.34
CA ASP A 5 -6.37 -11.27 -19.60
C ASP A 5 -5.79 -12.42 -18.75
N MET A 6 -4.47 -12.42 -18.55
CA MET A 6 -3.79 -13.34 -17.63
C MET A 6 -4.23 -13.14 -16.19
N ALA A 7 -4.24 -11.90 -15.69
CA ALA A 7 -4.65 -11.60 -14.33
C ALA A 7 -6.12 -12.01 -14.07
N LEU A 8 -7.00 -11.79 -15.05
CA LEU A 8 -8.39 -12.21 -14.98
C LEU A 8 -8.54 -13.73 -14.97
N ALA A 9 -7.78 -14.46 -15.82
CA ALA A 9 -7.81 -15.92 -15.85
C ALA A 9 -7.27 -16.56 -14.56
N ILE A 10 -6.27 -15.95 -13.93
CA ILE A 10 -5.75 -16.39 -12.62
C ILE A 10 -6.80 -16.14 -11.53
N THR A 11 -7.42 -14.96 -11.53
CA THR A 11 -8.44 -14.58 -10.55
C THR A 11 -9.70 -15.44 -10.67
N SER A 12 -10.11 -15.80 -11.89
CA SER A 12 -11.25 -16.69 -12.12
C SER A 12 -10.95 -18.09 -11.61
N VAL A 13 -9.81 -18.67 -11.96
CA VAL A 13 -9.41 -20.02 -11.53
C VAL A 13 -9.31 -20.11 -10.00
N LEU A 14 -8.75 -19.10 -9.33
CA LEU A 14 -8.68 -19.06 -7.87
C LEU A 14 -10.06 -18.97 -7.20
N ARG A 15 -11.08 -18.46 -7.90
CA ARG A 15 -12.45 -18.34 -7.40
C ARG A 15 -13.33 -19.55 -7.72
N THR A 16 -13.16 -20.16 -8.90
CA THR A 16 -14.06 -21.20 -9.43
C THR A 16 -13.49 -22.61 -9.33
N GLY A 17 -12.18 -22.76 -9.10
CA GLY A 17 -11.51 -24.06 -9.11
C GLY A 17 -11.39 -24.70 -10.50
N GLU A 18 -11.61 -23.92 -11.56
CA GLU A 18 -11.49 -24.39 -12.94
C GLU A 18 -10.04 -24.71 -13.34
N ALA A 19 -9.85 -25.51 -14.39
CA ALA A 19 -8.54 -25.83 -14.90
C ALA A 19 -7.84 -24.59 -15.48
N LEU A 20 -6.58 -24.37 -15.08
CA LEU A 20 -5.76 -23.29 -15.63
C LEU A 20 -5.63 -23.38 -17.17
N PRO A 21 -5.63 -22.23 -17.88
CA PRO A 21 -5.29 -22.19 -19.29
C PRO A 21 -3.93 -22.86 -19.59
N VAL A 22 -3.83 -23.50 -20.75
CA VAL A 22 -2.61 -24.21 -21.20
C VAL A 22 -1.34 -23.35 -21.11
N PRO A 23 -1.33 -22.06 -21.50
CA PRO A 23 -0.13 -21.23 -21.38
C PRO A 23 0.38 -21.08 -19.94
N LEU A 24 -0.53 -20.93 -18.97
CA LEU A 24 -0.16 -20.80 -17.55
C LEU A 24 0.34 -22.13 -16.99
N ARG A 25 -0.31 -23.24 -17.37
CA ARG A 25 0.14 -24.59 -16.99
C ARG A 25 1.53 -24.90 -17.55
N ALA A 26 1.80 -24.49 -18.79
CA ALA A 26 3.11 -24.65 -19.42
C ALA A 26 4.18 -23.79 -18.74
N LEU A 27 3.88 -22.53 -18.43
CA LEU A 27 4.79 -21.63 -17.70
C LEU A 27 5.17 -22.21 -16.33
N ILE A 28 4.17 -22.60 -15.52
CA ILE A 28 4.41 -23.19 -14.19
C ILE A 28 5.23 -24.47 -14.31
N ALA A 29 4.88 -25.34 -15.27
CA ALA A 29 5.63 -26.57 -15.51
C ALA A 29 7.09 -26.30 -15.91
N ALA A 30 7.34 -25.30 -16.76
CA ALA A 30 8.67 -24.91 -17.19
C ALA A 30 9.51 -24.41 -16.01
N ILE A 31 8.95 -23.52 -15.18
CA ILE A 31 9.60 -23.00 -13.97
C ILE A 31 9.97 -24.15 -13.02
N LEU A 32 9.03 -25.07 -12.75
CA LEU A 32 9.29 -26.22 -11.87
C LEU A 32 10.37 -27.16 -12.40
N ILE A 33 10.50 -27.29 -13.73
CA ILE A 33 11.56 -28.08 -14.35
C ILE A 33 12.92 -27.37 -14.18
N CYS A 34 12.98 -26.06 -14.40
CA CYS A 34 14.17 -25.24 -14.21
C CYS A 34 14.67 -25.24 -12.76
N GLU A 35 13.77 -25.05 -11.79
CA GLU A 35 14.07 -25.09 -10.35
C GLU A 35 14.69 -26.43 -9.91
N ARG A 36 14.31 -27.53 -10.55
CA ARG A 36 14.87 -28.86 -10.29
C ARG A 36 16.20 -29.12 -11.02
N GLY A 37 16.78 -28.11 -11.67
CA GLY A 37 18.01 -28.22 -12.46
C GLY A 37 17.83 -28.91 -13.82
N GLY A 38 16.60 -29.10 -14.28
CA GLY A 38 16.29 -29.68 -15.58
C GLY A 38 16.11 -28.62 -16.68
N ALA A 39 16.43 -28.99 -17.92
CA ALA A 39 16.09 -28.15 -19.07
C ALA A 39 14.61 -28.33 -19.46
N PRO A 40 13.82 -27.23 -19.55
CA PRO A 40 12.42 -27.32 -19.96
C PRO A 40 12.35 -27.82 -21.41
N SER A 41 11.43 -28.74 -21.66
CA SER A 41 11.14 -29.25 -23.01
C SER A 41 9.64 -29.25 -23.23
N ARG A 42 9.20 -29.09 -24.49
CA ARG A 42 7.76 -29.08 -24.82
C ARG A 42 7.03 -30.32 -24.32
N LEU A 43 7.67 -31.48 -24.44
CA LEU A 43 7.13 -32.75 -23.95
C LEU A 43 7.11 -32.78 -22.42
N GLY A 44 8.21 -32.37 -21.77
CA GLY A 44 8.29 -32.30 -20.30
C GLY A 44 7.23 -31.37 -19.70
N MET A 45 7.05 -30.19 -20.28
CA MET A 45 6.01 -29.24 -19.87
C MET A 45 4.61 -29.83 -19.99
N SER A 46 4.30 -30.55 -21.06
CA SER A 46 2.98 -31.18 -21.24
C SER A 46 2.68 -32.27 -20.20
N LYS A 47 3.71 -33.05 -19.81
CA LYS A 47 3.58 -34.10 -18.78
C LYS A 47 3.43 -33.51 -17.38
N VAL A 48 4.28 -32.54 -17.02
CA VAL A 48 4.26 -31.89 -15.70
C VAL A 48 3.03 -31.00 -15.55
N GLY A 49 2.70 -30.23 -16.58
CA GLY A 49 1.55 -29.34 -16.60
C GLY A 49 0.23 -30.06 -16.84
N GLY A 50 0.22 -31.31 -17.31
CA GLY A 50 -0.97 -32.15 -17.52
C GLY A 50 -1.87 -31.72 -18.69
N PHE A 51 -1.29 -31.13 -19.74
CA PHE A 51 -2.04 -30.65 -20.91
C PHE A 51 -1.71 -31.46 -22.18
N SER A 52 -2.61 -31.44 -23.17
CA SER A 52 -2.43 -32.18 -24.42
C SER A 52 -1.26 -31.62 -25.25
N TYR A 53 -0.23 -32.44 -25.43
CA TYR A 53 0.96 -32.09 -26.21
C TYR A 53 0.61 -31.69 -27.64
N GLY A 54 -0.13 -32.51 -28.39
CA GLY A 54 -0.46 -32.24 -29.79
C GLY A 54 -1.32 -30.99 -29.98
N SER A 55 -2.32 -30.79 -29.12
CA SER A 55 -3.18 -29.59 -29.17
C SER A 55 -2.39 -28.33 -28.81
N SER A 56 -1.53 -28.40 -27.80
CA SER A 56 -0.74 -27.25 -27.34
C SER A 56 0.29 -26.80 -28.38
N GLN A 57 0.89 -27.71 -29.13
CA GLN A 57 1.81 -27.35 -30.21
C GLN A 57 1.11 -26.62 -31.34
N LYS A 58 -0.11 -27.02 -31.69
CA LYS A 58 -0.86 -26.37 -32.76
C LYS A 58 -1.24 -24.92 -32.42
N HIS A 59 -1.57 -24.65 -31.16
CA HIS A 59 -2.11 -23.36 -30.74
C HIS A 59 -1.10 -22.44 -30.05
N TYR A 60 0.00 -22.98 -29.51
CA TYR A 60 0.94 -22.25 -28.67
C TYR A 60 2.42 -22.58 -28.97
N ALA A 61 2.74 -23.05 -30.19
CA ALA A 61 4.12 -23.40 -30.57
C ALA A 61 5.14 -22.31 -30.22
N ASP A 62 4.87 -21.06 -30.64
CA ASP A 62 5.80 -19.94 -30.46
C ASP A 62 6.02 -19.65 -28.97
N PHE A 63 4.94 -19.62 -28.19
CA PHE A 63 4.99 -19.44 -26.74
C PHE A 63 5.76 -20.57 -26.04
N LEU A 64 5.52 -21.83 -26.42
CA LEU A 64 6.25 -22.96 -25.86
C LEU A 64 7.73 -22.96 -26.27
N THR A 65 8.09 -22.28 -27.35
CA THR A 65 9.48 -22.13 -27.81
C THR A 65 10.18 -21.06 -26.98
N SER A 66 9.56 -19.89 -26.82
CA SER A 66 10.12 -18.83 -25.96
C SER A 66 10.29 -19.31 -24.51
N LEU A 67 9.39 -20.15 -24.00
CA LEU A 67 9.57 -20.77 -22.67
C LEU A 67 10.79 -21.69 -22.58
N VAL A 68 11.16 -22.37 -23.67
CA VAL A 68 12.33 -23.26 -23.68
C VAL A 68 13.63 -22.47 -23.82
N GLU A 69 13.61 -21.41 -24.61
CA GLU A 69 14.78 -20.60 -24.94
C GLU A 69 15.12 -19.59 -23.83
N ASP A 70 14.13 -18.84 -23.35
CA ASP A 70 14.37 -17.64 -22.53
C ASP A 70 14.25 -17.91 -21.03
N LEU A 71 13.36 -18.82 -20.64
CA LEU A 71 13.03 -19.05 -19.23
C LEU A 71 14.19 -19.58 -18.38
N PRO A 72 15.06 -20.50 -18.86
CA PRO A 72 16.17 -21.00 -18.04
C PRO A 72 17.12 -19.90 -17.58
N ALA A 73 17.42 -18.94 -18.48
CA ALA A 73 18.26 -17.80 -18.16
C ALA A 73 17.57 -16.87 -17.15
N ALA A 74 16.28 -16.58 -17.35
CA ALA A 74 15.52 -15.74 -16.42
C ALA A 74 15.43 -16.35 -15.00
N VAL A 75 15.23 -17.67 -14.88
CA VAL A 75 15.21 -18.37 -13.59
C VAL A 75 16.61 -18.40 -12.95
N ALA A 76 17.66 -18.62 -13.73
CA ALA A 76 19.03 -18.54 -13.24
C ALA A 76 19.39 -17.13 -12.74
N ASP A 77 18.95 -16.08 -13.42
CA ASP A 77 19.13 -14.69 -12.99
C ASP A 77 18.33 -14.37 -11.72
N MET A 78 17.12 -14.92 -11.57
CA MET A 78 16.30 -14.76 -10.36
C MET A 78 16.86 -15.51 -9.15
N THR A 79 17.47 -16.68 -9.36
CA THR A 79 18.08 -17.48 -8.29
C THR A 79 19.48 -16.99 -7.91
N SER A 80 20.20 -16.36 -8.84
CA SER A 80 21.54 -15.79 -8.61
C SER A 80 21.51 -14.39 -8.01
N ASN A 81 20.51 -13.58 -8.35
CA ASN A 81 20.22 -12.35 -7.62
C ASN A 81 19.54 -12.74 -6.30
N THR A 82 20.27 -12.64 -5.21
CA THR A 82 19.95 -13.04 -3.82
C THR A 82 18.72 -12.38 -3.19
N THR A 83 17.83 -11.80 -3.98
CA THR A 83 16.61 -11.14 -3.51
C THR A 83 15.44 -12.07 -3.75
N ASP A 84 15.07 -12.81 -2.70
CA ASP A 84 13.84 -13.61 -2.71
C ASP A 84 12.65 -12.68 -3.10
N PRO A 85 11.97 -12.94 -4.23
CA PRO A 85 10.89 -12.07 -4.71
C PRO A 85 9.73 -12.00 -3.71
N VAL A 86 9.55 -13.02 -2.87
CA VAL A 86 8.55 -13.01 -1.79
C VAL A 86 8.97 -12.03 -0.69
N LEU A 87 10.25 -12.05 -0.32
CA LEU A 87 10.81 -11.09 0.65
C LEU A 87 10.70 -9.66 0.13
N ALA A 88 11.03 -9.42 -1.15
CA ALA A 88 10.90 -8.11 -1.77
C ALA A 88 9.45 -7.60 -1.78
N ALA A 89 8.49 -8.46 -2.13
CA ALA A 89 7.06 -8.12 -2.11
C ALA A 89 6.55 -7.80 -0.70
N ASN A 90 6.96 -8.59 0.30
CA ASN A 90 6.61 -8.36 1.70
C ASN A 90 7.17 -7.03 2.21
N LEU A 91 8.45 -6.74 1.94
CA LEU A 91 9.07 -5.47 2.31
C LEU A 91 8.38 -4.26 1.67
N LEU A 92 7.92 -4.41 0.43
CA LEU A 92 7.20 -3.35 -0.28
C LEU A 92 5.81 -3.12 0.33
N SER A 93 5.12 -4.20 0.70
CA SER A 93 3.85 -4.14 1.44
C SER A 93 4.03 -3.43 2.80
N ASP A 94 5.05 -3.82 3.57
CA ASP A 94 5.37 -3.22 4.86
C ASP A 94 5.67 -1.72 4.73
N LEU A 95 6.40 -1.31 3.68
CA LEU A 95 6.66 0.10 3.40
C LEU A 95 5.37 0.87 3.09
N GLN A 96 4.48 0.31 2.29
CA GLN A 96 3.19 0.94 1.97
C GLN A 96 2.31 1.11 3.22
N GLU A 97 2.27 0.11 4.10
CA GLU A 97 1.54 0.17 5.37
C GLU A 97 2.12 1.27 6.28
N ARG A 98 3.45 1.34 6.40
CA ARG A 98 4.13 2.37 7.20
C ARG A 98 3.90 3.77 6.64
N ASP A 99 3.94 3.94 5.32
CA ASP A 99 3.65 5.23 4.67
C ASP A 99 2.21 5.67 4.88
N SER A 100 1.26 4.73 4.86
CA SER A 100 -0.14 5.01 5.19
C SER A 100 -0.30 5.49 6.64
N THR A 101 0.33 4.78 7.58
CA THR A 101 0.32 5.13 9.01
C THR A 101 0.95 6.50 9.25
N ILE A 102 2.07 6.82 8.61
CA ILE A 102 2.73 8.13 8.72
C ILE A 102 1.82 9.24 8.20
N ARG A 103 1.11 9.01 7.10
CA ARG A 103 0.17 9.98 6.53
C ARG A 103 -0.97 10.26 7.51
N ASP A 104 -1.53 9.22 8.12
CA ASP A 104 -2.63 9.33 9.07
C ASP A 104 -2.18 10.08 10.33
N LEU A 105 -1.04 9.71 10.92
CA LEU A 105 -0.46 10.41 12.08
C LEU A 105 -0.16 11.89 11.80
N ARG A 106 0.33 12.22 10.59
CA ARG A 106 0.52 13.62 10.18
C ARG A 106 -0.80 14.38 10.09
N SER A 107 -1.86 13.73 9.62
CA SER A 107 -3.19 14.33 9.56
C SER A 107 -3.76 14.59 10.96
N GLU A 108 -3.60 13.63 11.88
CA GLU A 108 -4.03 13.77 13.27
C GLU A 108 -3.27 14.90 13.99
N LEU A 109 -1.96 14.98 13.77
CA LEU A 109 -1.11 16.04 14.32
C LEU A 109 -1.55 17.42 13.82
N ALA A 110 -1.91 17.54 12.53
CA ALA A 110 -2.43 18.79 11.97
C ALA A 110 -3.75 19.21 12.63
N VAL A 111 -4.69 18.26 12.81
CA VAL A 111 -5.97 18.50 13.48
C VAL A 111 -5.76 18.92 14.95
N LEU A 112 -4.88 18.23 15.68
CA LEU A 112 -4.56 18.57 17.06
C LEU A 112 -3.91 19.95 17.18
N SER A 113 -3.01 20.29 16.26
CA SER A 113 -2.38 21.61 16.21
C SER A 113 -3.40 22.73 16.00
N GLN A 114 -4.37 22.52 15.10
CA GLN A 114 -5.45 23.47 14.86
C GLN A 114 -6.36 23.63 16.09
N ARG A 115 -6.71 22.53 16.76
CA ARG A 115 -7.49 22.55 18.00
C ARG A 115 -6.77 23.31 19.12
N HIS A 116 -5.47 23.06 19.27
CA HIS A 116 -4.65 23.74 20.28
C HIS A 116 -4.59 25.25 20.04
N GLU A 117 -4.41 25.67 18.78
CA GLU A 117 -4.44 27.09 18.41
C GLU A 117 -5.81 27.73 18.68
N HIS A 118 -6.89 27.01 18.39
CA HIS A 118 -8.24 27.49 18.70
C HIS A 118 -8.46 27.67 20.21
N LEU A 119 -8.05 26.70 21.02
CA LEU A 119 -8.12 26.77 22.48
C LEU A 119 -7.29 27.93 23.03
N ARG A 120 -6.09 28.16 22.47
CA ARG A 120 -5.23 29.29 22.86
C ARG A 120 -5.92 30.64 22.61
N ARG A 121 -6.53 30.83 21.44
CA ARG A 121 -7.29 32.05 21.11
C ARG A 121 -8.49 32.23 22.01
N TYR A 122 -9.23 31.16 22.28
CA TYR A 122 -10.38 31.19 23.18
C TYR A 122 -9.97 31.59 24.61
N ALA A 123 -8.88 31.01 25.13
CA ALA A 123 -8.35 31.35 26.45
C ALA A 123 -7.92 32.83 26.54
N LEU A 124 -7.26 33.35 25.49
CA LEU A 124 -6.90 34.77 25.42
C LEU A 124 -8.14 35.68 25.43
N ALA A 125 -9.14 35.38 24.60
CA ALA A 125 -10.38 36.17 24.54
C ALA A 125 -11.12 36.16 25.88
N MET A 126 -11.15 35.02 26.58
CA MET A 126 -11.73 34.94 27.92
C MET A 126 -10.95 35.75 28.94
N HIS A 127 -9.62 35.71 28.90
CA HIS A 127 -8.77 36.51 29.78
C HIS A 127 -9.00 38.02 29.57
N GLU A 128 -9.06 38.47 28.33
CA GLU A 128 -9.36 39.87 27.98
C GLU A 128 -10.75 40.30 28.48
N ARG A 129 -11.75 39.42 28.32
CA ARG A 129 -13.12 39.69 28.81
C ARG A 129 -13.18 39.82 30.32
N ILE A 130 -12.49 38.94 31.06
CA ILE A 130 -12.41 39.03 32.53
C ILE A 130 -11.73 40.34 32.93
N ARG A 131 -10.62 40.70 32.29
CA ARG A 131 -9.92 41.97 32.54
C ARG A 131 -10.81 43.20 32.34
N ALA A 132 -11.65 43.18 31.31
CA ALA A 132 -12.58 44.27 31.03
C ALA A 132 -13.67 44.37 32.12
N ILE A 133 -14.19 43.24 32.60
CA ILE A 133 -15.16 43.17 33.70
C ILE A 133 -14.53 43.69 35.00
N ASP A 134 -13.31 43.25 35.33
CA ASP A 134 -12.58 43.70 36.52
C ASP A 134 -12.34 45.22 36.50
N ALA A 135 -11.96 45.76 35.33
CA ALA A 135 -11.78 47.19 35.15
C ALA A 135 -13.09 47.97 35.34
N GLN A 136 -14.21 47.46 34.82
CA GLN A 136 -15.54 48.07 35.03
C GLN A 136 -15.94 48.05 36.50
N ALA A 137 -15.76 46.92 37.19
CA ALA A 137 -16.06 46.78 38.60
C ALA A 137 -15.21 47.74 39.47
N ALA A 138 -13.93 47.92 39.14
CA ALA A 138 -13.05 48.88 39.81
C ALA A 138 -13.54 50.33 39.63
N VAL A 139 -14.00 50.71 38.43
CA VAL A 139 -14.57 52.04 38.17
C VAL A 139 -15.87 52.25 38.93
N GLU A 140 -16.77 51.27 38.94
CA GLU A 140 -18.05 51.35 39.65
C GLU A 140 -17.89 51.44 41.17
N SER A 141 -16.97 50.66 41.74
CA SER A 141 -16.63 50.72 43.16
C SER A 141 -15.98 52.06 43.52
N GLY A 142 -15.05 52.56 42.70
CA GLY A 142 -14.46 53.89 42.85
C GLY A 142 -15.49 55.03 42.77
N LYS A 143 -16.51 54.92 41.90
CA LYS A 143 -17.63 55.89 41.83
C LYS A 143 -18.53 55.88 43.07
N LYS A 144 -18.65 54.74 43.77
CA LYS A 144 -19.42 54.64 45.03
C LYS A 144 -18.69 55.30 46.21
N VAL A 145 -17.38 55.49 46.12
CA VAL A 145 -16.57 56.17 47.13
C VAL A 145 -16.26 57.59 46.62
N SER A 146 -17.19 58.53 46.80
CA SER A 146 -16.96 59.94 46.44
C SER A 146 -15.64 60.44 47.03
N PRO A 147 -14.79 61.15 46.25
CA PRO A 147 -13.61 61.80 46.82
C PRO A 147 -14.08 62.85 47.82
N LEU A 148 -13.61 62.74 49.07
CA LEU A 148 -13.78 63.80 50.05
C LEU A 148 -13.09 65.05 49.52
N HIS A 149 -13.87 66.04 49.07
CA HIS A 149 -13.32 67.37 48.83
C HIS A 149 -12.84 67.91 50.18
N PRO A 150 -11.58 68.38 50.28
CA PRO A 150 -11.14 69.04 51.49
C PRO A 150 -11.97 70.32 51.64
N LEU A 151 -12.73 70.38 52.73
CA LEU A 151 -13.39 71.60 53.17
C LEU A 151 -12.29 72.58 53.59
N LEU A 152 -12.12 73.64 52.79
CA LEU A 152 -11.43 74.86 53.20
C LEU A 152 -12.22 75.56 54.30
#